data_AF-A0A969HX40-F1
#
_entry.id   AF-A0A969HX40-F1
#
_cell.length_a   1.000
_cell.length_b   1.000
_cell.length_c   1.000
_cell.angle_alpha   90.00
_cell.angle_beta   90.00
_cell.angle_gamma   90.00
#
_symmetry.space_group_name_H-M   'P 1'
#
loop_
_entity.id
_entity.type
_entity.pdbx_description
1 polymer ?
#
loop_
_entity_poly.entity_id
_entity_poly.type
_entity_poly.pdbx_seq_one_letter_code
_entity_poly.pdbx_strand_id
1 'polypeptide(L)'
;WTTACPPTLQPRLPNRFFVWSEPLGQPVRITGTPQVSLNTEGHGNVMVELYDVAPDGSAVAFNRQVAVVKPGTISFDFRSTDWTLQAGHALAVEIGTIQPSLAPDNDWIDTPSLETITVSDARLELALDDPANDTVIPGDRAPWLDFYRQAYAEQLSPGAPSFTLPTEDR
;
A
#
# COMPACT_ATOMS: atom_id res chain seq x y z
N TRP A 1 37.73 -6.53 34.54
CA TRP A 1 36.30 -6.49 34.18
C TRP A 1 36.18 -5.70 32.90
N THR A 2 36.23 -6.38 31.75
CA THR A 2 36.08 -5.72 30.45
C THR A 2 34.78 -6.21 29.86
N THR A 3 33.72 -5.41 30.02
CA THR A 3 32.42 -5.69 29.43
C THR A 3 32.54 -5.44 27.93
N ALA A 4 32.50 -6.51 27.13
CA ALA A 4 32.35 -6.39 25.69
C ALA A 4 30.99 -5.75 25.38
N CYS A 5 30.99 -4.71 24.57
CA CYS A 5 29.76 -4.17 23.98
C CYS A 5 29.06 -5.29 23.19
N PRO A 6 27.74 -5.48 23.32
CA PRO A 6 27.04 -6.41 22.44
C PRO A 6 27.20 -5.96 20.98
N PRO A 7 27.25 -6.90 20.02
CA PRO A 7 27.34 -6.55 18.61
C PRO A 7 26.16 -5.66 18.23
N THR A 8 26.46 -4.55 17.57
CA THR A 8 25.47 -3.64 17.00
C THR A 8 24.51 -4.47 16.14
N LEU A 9 23.23 -4.55 16.53
CA LEU A 9 22.19 -5.10 15.67
C LEU A 9 22.20 -4.26 14.39
N GLN A 10 22.64 -4.86 13.28
CA GLN A 10 22.45 -4.24 11.97
C GLN A 10 20.94 -4.05 11.79
N PRO A 11 20.45 -2.85 11.43
CA PRO A 11 19.05 -2.69 11.11
C PRO A 11 18.75 -3.65 9.96
N ARG A 12 17.93 -4.67 10.24
CA ARG A 12 17.42 -5.56 9.21
C ARG A 12 16.62 -4.67 8.27
N LEU A 13 16.94 -4.71 6.97
CA LEU A 13 16.14 -4.00 5.98
C LEU A 13 14.67 -4.37 6.22
N PRO A 14 13.75 -3.38 6.20
CA PRO A 14 12.35 -3.66 6.42
C PRO A 14 11.89 -4.69 5.39
N ASN A 15 11.15 -5.70 5.84
CA ASN A 15 10.67 -6.76 4.97
C ASN A 15 9.47 -6.24 4.17
N ARG A 16 9.77 -5.57 3.05
CA ARG A 16 8.82 -4.92 2.15
C ARG A 16 8.97 -5.54 0.77
N PHE A 17 7.87 -6.05 0.23
CA PHE A 17 7.80 -6.56 -1.14
C PHE A 17 6.82 -5.69 -1.92
N PHE A 18 7.23 -5.25 -3.11
CA PHE A 18 6.41 -4.39 -3.96
C PHE A 18 6.05 -5.07 -5.27
N VAL A 19 4.81 -4.89 -5.69
CA VAL A 19 4.36 -5.11 -7.06
C VAL A 19 3.80 -3.82 -7.62
N TRP A 20 3.93 -3.64 -8.93
CA TRP A 20 3.72 -2.35 -9.60
C TRP A 20 2.79 -2.53 -10.78
N SER A 21 1.82 -1.63 -10.92
CA SER A 21 1.08 -1.51 -12.17
C SER A 21 2.00 -0.92 -13.24
N GLU A 22 1.63 -1.12 -14.51
CA GLU A 22 2.08 -0.21 -15.56
C GLU A 22 1.65 1.24 -15.23
N PRO A 23 2.46 2.24 -15.61
CA PRO A 23 2.04 3.63 -15.57
C PRO A 23 0.75 3.82 -16.37
N LEU A 24 -0.19 4.56 -15.81
CA LEU A 24 -1.51 4.75 -16.40
C LEU A 24 -1.46 5.62 -17.66
N GLY A 25 -2.14 5.20 -18.72
CA GLY A 25 -2.34 6.03 -19.91
C GLY A 25 -3.32 7.19 -19.70
N GLN A 26 -4.24 7.04 -18.75
CA GLN A 26 -5.28 8.00 -18.39
C GLN A 26 -5.60 7.93 -16.89
N PRO A 27 -6.22 8.96 -16.28
CA PRO A 27 -6.59 8.90 -14.87
C PRO A 27 -7.53 7.73 -14.58
N VAL A 28 -7.37 7.08 -13.43
CA VAL A 28 -8.24 6.00 -12.94
C VAL A 28 -8.65 6.32 -11.52
N ARG A 29 -9.95 6.24 -11.21
CA ARG A 29 -10.46 6.39 -9.85
C ARG A 29 -10.68 5.03 -9.22
N ILE A 30 -10.09 4.82 -8.05
CA ILE A 30 -10.37 3.69 -7.17
C ILE A 30 -11.48 4.14 -6.22
N THR A 31 -12.57 3.39 -6.17
CA THR A 31 -13.72 3.66 -5.31
C THR A 31 -14.05 2.46 -4.42
N GLY A 32 -15.02 2.64 -3.52
CA GLY A 32 -15.56 1.55 -2.72
C GLY A 32 -14.56 0.99 -1.71
N THR A 33 -14.61 -0.32 -1.48
CA THR A 33 -13.80 -1.01 -0.49
C THR A 33 -12.89 -2.02 -1.19
N PRO A 34 -11.59 -1.70 -1.39
CA PRO A 34 -10.63 -2.66 -1.90
C PRO A 34 -10.56 -3.90 -0.99
N GLN A 35 -10.35 -5.07 -1.61
CA GLN A 35 -10.16 -6.32 -0.88
C GLN A 35 -8.88 -7.01 -1.35
N VAL A 36 -8.14 -7.60 -0.42
CA VAL A 36 -6.99 -8.44 -0.75
C VAL A 36 -7.21 -9.87 -0.27
N SER A 37 -6.77 -10.83 -1.07
CA SER A 37 -6.68 -12.24 -0.69
C SER A 37 -5.25 -12.75 -0.87
N LEU A 38 -4.76 -13.51 0.11
CA LEU A 38 -3.41 -14.06 0.12
C LEU A 38 -3.45 -15.54 0.52
N ASN A 39 -2.58 -16.37 -0.06
CA ASN A 39 -2.25 -17.68 0.50
C ASN A 39 -0.98 -17.58 1.33
N THR A 40 -1.05 -18.02 2.58
CA THR A 40 0.01 -17.82 3.56
C THR A 40 0.47 -19.12 4.22
N GLU A 41 1.76 -19.18 4.53
CA GLU A 41 2.35 -20.13 5.47
C GLU A 41 2.99 -19.38 6.65
N GLY A 42 3.01 -19.97 7.83
CA GLY A 42 3.49 -19.33 9.07
C GLY A 42 2.42 -18.50 9.79
N HIS A 43 2.81 -17.89 10.92
CA HIS A 43 1.95 -17.07 11.76
C HIS A 43 2.55 -15.69 12.02
N GLY A 44 1.69 -14.69 12.17
CA GLY A 44 2.09 -13.35 12.56
C GLY A 44 1.14 -12.30 12.01
N ASN A 45 1.67 -11.16 11.58
CA ASN A 45 0.89 -10.08 11.00
C ASN A 45 1.49 -9.70 9.64
N VAL A 46 0.62 -9.36 8.71
CA VAL A 46 1.00 -8.75 7.44
C VAL A 46 0.36 -7.37 7.36
N MET A 47 1.10 -6.43 6.80
CA MET A 47 0.60 -5.13 6.40
C MET A 47 0.59 -5.07 4.87
N VAL A 48 -0.50 -4.57 4.32
CA VAL A 48 -0.61 -4.28 2.89
C VAL A 48 -0.93 -2.81 2.72
N GLU A 49 -0.17 -2.13 1.88
CA GLU A 49 -0.31 -0.70 1.62
C GLU A 49 -0.44 -0.44 0.11
N LEU A 50 -1.30 0.53 -0.23
CA LEU A 50 -1.53 0.96 -1.61
C LEU A 50 -0.95 2.37 -1.77
N TYR A 51 -0.13 2.53 -2.80
CA TYR A 51 0.57 3.78 -3.10
C TYR A 51 0.18 4.32 -4.47
N ASP A 52 -0.04 5.62 -4.52
CA ASP A 52 -0.07 6.41 -5.75
C ASP A 52 1.34 6.94 -6.02
N VAL A 53 1.99 6.47 -7.09
CA VAL A 53 3.39 6.78 -7.37
C VAL A 53 3.54 7.56 -8.68
N ALA A 54 4.08 8.77 -8.60
CA ALA A 54 4.40 9.61 -9.73
C ALA A 54 5.65 9.11 -10.50
N PRO A 55 5.86 9.54 -11.76
CA PRO A 55 7.03 9.14 -12.56
C PRO A 55 8.39 9.47 -11.94
N ASP A 56 8.48 10.50 -11.09
CA ASP A 56 9.70 10.89 -10.38
C ASP A 56 9.92 10.10 -9.08
N GLY A 57 9.03 9.15 -8.78
CA GLY A 57 9.05 8.31 -7.58
C GLY A 57 8.41 8.94 -6.35
N SER A 58 7.90 10.18 -6.44
CA SER A 58 7.08 10.76 -5.37
C SER A 58 5.84 9.91 -5.16
N ALA A 59 5.60 9.42 -3.95
CA ALA A 59 4.53 8.51 -3.64
C ALA A 59 3.68 8.98 -2.46
N VAL A 60 2.40 8.61 -2.46
CA VAL A 60 1.51 8.77 -1.30
C VAL A 60 0.87 7.41 -0.98
N ALA A 61 1.07 6.91 0.24
CA ALA A 61 0.32 5.75 0.74
C ALA A 61 -1.12 6.20 1.03
N PHE A 62 -2.06 5.88 0.13
CA PHE A 62 -3.43 6.37 0.22
C PHE A 62 -4.38 5.39 0.94
N ASN A 63 -3.95 4.14 1.13
CA ASN A 63 -4.71 3.15 1.89
C ASN A 63 -3.77 2.09 2.47
N ARG A 64 -4.10 1.58 3.65
CA ARG A 64 -3.32 0.54 4.33
C ARG A 64 -4.21 -0.31 5.21
N GLN A 65 -3.84 -1.59 5.35
CA GLN A 65 -4.52 -2.49 6.26
C GLN A 65 -3.58 -3.55 6.83
N VAL A 66 -3.85 -3.98 8.07
CA VAL A 66 -3.14 -5.05 8.75
C VAL A 66 -4.06 -6.24 8.97
N ALA A 67 -3.52 -7.44 8.79
CA ALA A 67 -4.23 -8.67 9.09
C ALA A 67 -3.35 -9.64 9.89
N VAL A 68 -3.99 -10.38 10.80
CA VAL A 68 -3.39 -11.53 11.47
C VAL A 68 -3.34 -12.69 10.49
N VAL A 69 -2.16 -13.26 10.32
CA VAL A 69 -1.87 -14.34 9.38
C VAL A 69 -1.84 -15.67 10.11
N LYS A 70 -2.43 -16.68 9.45
CA LYS A 70 -2.36 -18.11 9.80
C LYS A 70 -2.14 -18.91 8.52
N PRO A 71 -1.66 -20.15 8.58
CA PRO A 71 -1.56 -20.99 7.40
C PRO A 71 -2.90 -21.15 6.68
N GLY A 72 -2.90 -21.00 5.35
CA GLY A 72 -4.09 -21.09 4.50
C GLY A 72 -4.40 -19.80 3.74
N THR A 73 -5.62 -19.70 3.22
CA THR A 73 -6.11 -18.49 2.54
C THR A 73 -6.66 -17.50 3.56
N ILE A 74 -6.20 -16.25 3.48
CA ILE A 74 -6.77 -15.13 4.23
C ILE A 74 -7.30 -14.09 3.25
N SER A 75 -8.33 -13.36 3.67
CA SER A 75 -8.87 -12.23 2.92
C SER A 75 -9.34 -11.16 3.87
N PHE A 76 -9.14 -9.90 3.51
CA PHE A 76 -9.51 -8.77 4.34
C PHE A 76 -9.74 -7.52 3.50
N ASP A 77 -10.59 -6.65 4.04
CA ASP A 77 -10.99 -5.40 3.42
C ASP A 77 -10.08 -4.26 3.87
N PHE A 78 -9.77 -3.37 2.93
CA PHE A 78 -9.21 -2.07 3.25
C PHE A 78 -10.28 -1.13 3.79
N ARG A 79 -9.88 0.07 4.23
CA ARG A 79 -10.83 1.16 4.44
C ARG A 79 -11.46 1.54 3.09
N SER A 80 -12.74 1.88 3.10
CA SER A 80 -13.38 2.46 1.90
C SER A 80 -12.63 3.72 1.48
N THR A 81 -12.42 3.87 0.18
CA THR A 81 -11.63 4.97 -0.38
C THR A 81 -12.25 5.52 -1.66
N ASP A 82 -11.90 6.76 -1.94
CA ASP A 82 -12.10 7.43 -3.23
C ASP A 82 -10.79 8.13 -3.54
N TRP A 83 -10.00 7.55 -4.45
CA TRP A 83 -8.68 8.03 -4.81
C TRP A 83 -8.48 7.99 -6.32
N THR A 84 -8.07 9.12 -6.91
CA THR A 84 -7.80 9.20 -8.35
C THR A 84 -6.29 9.19 -8.62
N LEU A 85 -5.82 8.09 -9.21
CA LEU A 85 -4.48 7.98 -9.78
C LEU A 85 -4.42 8.81 -11.07
N GLN A 86 -3.42 9.65 -11.23
CA GLN A 86 -3.29 10.51 -12.42
C GLN A 86 -2.66 9.74 -13.60
N ALA A 87 -2.84 10.26 -14.82
CA ALA A 87 -2.11 9.75 -15.97
C ALA A 87 -0.58 9.82 -15.72
N GLY A 88 0.13 8.78 -16.14
CA GLY A 88 1.57 8.60 -15.90
C GLY A 88 1.92 8.05 -14.52
N HIS A 89 1.00 8.07 -13.56
CA HIS A 89 1.24 7.46 -12.24
C HIS A 89 1.08 5.94 -12.30
N ALA A 90 1.65 5.24 -11.33
CA ALA A 90 1.48 3.80 -11.14
C ALA A 90 0.87 3.51 -9.76
N LEU A 91 0.07 2.45 -9.67
CA LEU A 91 -0.31 1.84 -8.40
C LEU A 91 0.83 0.93 -7.95
N ALA A 92 1.40 1.19 -6.77
CA ALA A 92 2.27 0.23 -6.10
C ALA A 92 1.51 -0.44 -4.95
N VAL A 93 1.67 -1.75 -4.83
CA VAL A 93 1.14 -2.53 -3.71
C VAL A 93 2.32 -3.05 -2.92
N GLU A 94 2.41 -2.65 -1.66
CA GLU A 94 3.37 -3.18 -0.72
C GLU A 94 2.73 -4.31 0.09
N ILE A 95 3.44 -5.43 0.24
CA ILE A 95 3.13 -6.49 1.19
C ILE A 95 4.37 -6.65 2.09
N GLY A 96 4.19 -6.54 3.40
CA GLY A 96 5.33 -6.58 4.30
C GLY A 96 4.98 -6.77 5.78
N THR A 97 6.02 -6.71 6.60
CA THR A 97 5.84 -6.57 8.05
C THR A 97 5.34 -5.18 8.37
N ILE A 98 4.58 -5.04 9.47
CA ILE A 98 4.08 -3.75 9.95
C ILE A 98 5.23 -2.74 10.06
N GLN A 99 5.14 -1.65 9.29
CA GLN A 99 6.13 -0.58 9.33
C GLN A 99 5.71 0.49 10.33
N PRO A 100 6.63 0.95 11.21
CA PRO A 100 6.36 2.15 11.99
C PRO A 100 6.27 3.35 11.04
N SER A 101 5.13 4.05 11.07
CA SER A 101 4.92 5.30 10.37
C SER A 101 4.79 6.45 11.37
N LEU A 102 5.32 7.61 10.99
CA LEU A 102 5.15 8.87 11.73
C LEU A 102 3.81 9.55 11.42
N ALA A 103 3.02 8.98 10.50
CA ALA A 103 1.72 9.50 10.19
C ALA A 103 0.77 9.33 11.39
N PRO A 104 -0.10 10.31 11.67
CA PRO A 104 -0.82 10.39 12.93
C PRO A 104 -1.89 9.33 13.15
N ASP A 105 -2.22 8.52 12.14
CA ASP A 105 -3.13 7.37 12.27
C ASP A 105 -2.41 6.01 12.28
N ASN A 106 -1.08 6.00 12.48
CA ASN A 106 -0.33 4.75 12.61
C ASN A 106 -0.62 4.08 13.96
N ASP A 107 -1.80 3.47 14.04
CA ASP A 107 -2.35 2.84 15.24
C ASP A 107 -1.83 1.40 15.45
N TRP A 108 -0.96 0.92 14.57
CA TRP A 108 -0.49 -0.47 14.58
C TRP A 108 0.82 -0.61 15.33
N ILE A 109 0.74 -1.25 16.50
CA ILE A 109 1.89 -1.70 17.28
C ILE A 109 2.02 -3.21 17.09
N ASP A 110 3.09 -3.64 16.42
CA ASP A 110 3.32 -5.06 16.19
C ASP A 110 3.86 -5.78 17.44
N THR A 111 3.43 -7.03 17.60
CA THR A 111 4.12 -8.00 18.47
C THR A 111 4.72 -9.06 17.54
N PRO A 112 6.02 -8.96 17.20
CA PRO A 112 6.61 -9.83 16.19
C PRO A 112 6.48 -11.31 16.56
N SER A 113 5.99 -12.14 15.63
CA SER A 113 5.91 -13.59 15.82
C SER A 113 7.27 -14.28 15.79
N LEU A 114 8.30 -13.61 15.25
CA LEU A 114 9.62 -14.16 14.94
C LEU A 114 9.60 -15.32 13.92
N GLU A 115 8.46 -15.54 13.25
CA GLU A 115 8.33 -16.50 12.16
C GLU A 115 8.55 -15.83 10.80
N THR A 116 8.90 -16.65 9.81
CA THR A 116 8.85 -16.23 8.40
C THR A 116 7.46 -16.54 7.87
N ILE A 117 6.77 -15.51 7.38
CA ILE A 117 5.51 -15.67 6.65
C ILE A 117 5.85 -15.76 5.17
N THR A 118 5.46 -16.86 4.53
CA THR A 118 5.52 -17.00 3.06
C THR A 118 4.18 -16.58 2.49
N VAL A 119 4.18 -15.65 1.53
CA VAL A 119 2.97 -15.19 0.83
C VAL A 119 3.00 -15.69 -0.62
N SER A 120 1.87 -16.17 -1.11
CA SER A 120 1.67 -16.63 -2.49
C SER A 120 0.25 -16.32 -2.97
N ASP A 121 0.01 -16.38 -4.29
CA ASP A 121 -1.31 -16.15 -4.92
C ASP A 121 -2.02 -14.89 -4.40
N ALA A 122 -1.26 -13.80 -4.29
CA ALA A 122 -1.80 -12.52 -3.85
C ALA A 122 -2.72 -11.93 -4.93
N ARG A 123 -3.93 -11.51 -4.52
CA ARG A 123 -4.91 -10.88 -5.40
C ARG A 123 -5.45 -9.63 -4.74
N LEU A 124 -5.61 -8.58 -5.53
CA LEU A 124 -6.19 -7.32 -5.14
C LEU A 124 -7.43 -7.06 -6.00
N GLU A 125 -8.57 -6.93 -5.34
CA GLU A 125 -9.84 -6.58 -5.97
C GLU A 125 -10.10 -5.08 -5.76
N LEU A 126 -10.35 -4.37 -6.86
CA LEU A 126 -10.57 -2.94 -6.90
C LEU A 126 -11.86 -2.63 -7.66
N ALA A 127 -12.69 -1.74 -7.10
CA ALA A 127 -13.70 -1.06 -7.89
C ALA A 127 -13.03 0.14 -8.58
N LEU A 128 -12.99 0.11 -9.91
CA LEU A 128 -12.38 1.14 -10.74
C LEU A 128 -13.46 1.92 -11.49
N ASP A 129 -13.21 3.21 -11.68
CA ASP A 129 -14.07 4.14 -12.40
C ASP A 129 -13.24 5.08 -13.29
N ASP A 130 -13.85 5.55 -14.39
CA ASP A 130 -13.25 6.52 -15.31
C ASP A 130 -13.75 7.94 -14.96
N PRO A 131 -12.89 8.80 -14.40
CA PRO A 131 -13.28 10.14 -14.00
C PRO A 131 -13.41 11.13 -15.17
N ALA A 132 -13.16 10.73 -16.42
CA ALA A 132 -13.14 11.65 -17.58
C ALA A 132 -14.46 12.39 -17.81
N ASN A 133 -15.59 11.79 -17.43
CA ASN A 133 -16.93 12.35 -17.64
C ASN A 133 -17.53 12.97 -16.37
N ASP A 134 -16.73 13.16 -15.32
CA ASP A 134 -17.21 13.75 -14.08
C ASP A 134 -17.69 15.18 -14.27
N THR A 135 -18.83 15.48 -13.64
CA THR A 135 -19.27 16.87 -13.45
C THR A 135 -18.81 17.33 -12.09
N VAL A 136 -17.95 18.35 -12.06
CA VAL A 136 -17.47 18.95 -10.80
C VAL A 136 -18.65 19.51 -10.02
N ILE A 137 -18.87 18.97 -8.81
CA ILE A 137 -19.79 19.54 -7.83
C ILE A 137 -19.02 20.62 -7.05
N PRO A 138 -19.57 21.84 -6.88
CA PRO A 138 -18.91 22.88 -6.11
C PRO A 138 -18.67 22.44 -4.67
N GLY A 139 -17.44 22.63 -4.19
CA GLY A 139 -17.04 22.34 -2.83
C GLY A 139 -15.63 22.87 -2.55
N ASP A 140 -15.35 23.18 -1.29
CA ASP A 140 -14.02 23.58 -0.87
C ASP A 140 -13.10 22.35 -0.76
N ARG A 141 -11.79 22.60 -0.82
CA ARG A 141 -10.78 21.56 -0.61
C ARG A 141 -10.98 20.90 0.76
N ALA A 142 -10.89 19.57 0.81
CA ALA A 142 -10.96 18.83 2.06
C ALA A 142 -9.87 19.31 3.04
N PRO A 143 -10.22 19.81 4.24
CA PRO A 143 -9.27 20.48 5.15
C PRO A 143 -8.05 19.62 5.56
N TRP A 144 -8.18 18.29 5.55
CA TRP A 144 -7.12 17.36 5.95
C TRP A 144 -6.28 16.83 4.79
N LEU A 145 -6.65 17.11 3.54
CA LEU A 145 -6.04 16.46 2.37
C LEU A 145 -4.55 16.82 2.20
N ASP A 146 -4.18 18.08 2.40
CA ASP A 146 -2.79 18.52 2.24
C ASP A 146 -1.89 17.94 3.32
N PHE A 147 -2.36 17.99 4.57
CA PHE A 147 -1.65 17.36 5.68
C PHE A 147 -1.53 15.85 5.47
N TYR A 148 -2.61 15.18 5.06
CA TYR A 148 -2.59 13.75 4.76
C TYR A 148 -1.52 13.41 3.71
N ARG A 149 -1.56 14.07 2.54
CA ARG A 149 -0.57 13.83 1.48
C ARG A 149 0.85 14.04 1.95
N GLN A 150 1.10 15.01 2.82
CA GLN A 150 2.43 15.24 3.39
C GLN A 150 2.82 14.15 4.41
N ALA A 151 1.90 13.72 5.26
CA ALA A 151 2.16 12.75 6.32
C ALA A 151 2.41 11.32 5.80
N TYR A 152 1.81 10.95 4.66
CA TYR A 152 1.99 9.65 3.98
C TYR A 152 2.85 9.76 2.71
N ALA A 153 3.59 10.87 2.56
CA ALA A 153 4.53 11.02 1.46
C ALA A 153 5.74 10.10 1.66
N GLU A 154 6.12 9.40 0.60
CA GLU A 154 7.34 8.61 0.54
C GLU A 154 8.05 8.86 -0.80
N GLN A 155 9.37 8.66 -0.83
CA GLN A 155 10.10 8.56 -2.08
C GLN A 155 10.34 7.08 -2.37
N LEU A 156 9.68 6.56 -3.39
CA LEU A 156 9.88 5.20 -3.86
C LEU A 156 10.74 5.20 -5.12
N SER A 157 11.45 4.09 -5.33
CA SER A 157 12.10 3.80 -6.61
C SER A 157 11.14 2.95 -7.44
N PRO A 158 10.54 3.48 -8.53
CA PRO A 158 9.61 2.71 -9.35
C PRO A 158 10.23 1.38 -9.80
N GLY A 159 9.53 0.29 -9.50
CA GLY A 159 9.94 -1.06 -9.89
C GLY A 159 9.50 -1.42 -11.30
N ALA A 160 9.90 -2.61 -11.75
CA ALA A 160 9.38 -3.16 -13.00
C ALA A 160 7.88 -3.46 -12.85
N PRO A 161 7.03 -3.05 -13.81
CA PRO A 161 5.61 -3.35 -13.77
C PRO A 161 5.36 -4.85 -13.90
N SER A 162 4.32 -5.34 -13.20
CA SER A 162 3.93 -6.75 -13.19
C SER A 162 2.43 -6.97 -13.41
N PHE A 163 1.63 -5.92 -13.45
CA PHE A 163 0.20 -5.97 -13.78
C PHE A 163 -0.26 -4.66 -14.44
N THR A 164 -1.47 -4.64 -14.96
CA THR A 164 -2.11 -3.45 -15.53
C THR A 164 -3.43 -3.23 -14.80
N LEU A 165 -3.77 -1.97 -14.53
CA LEU A 165 -5.12 -1.65 -14.08
C LEU A 165 -6.03 -1.60 -15.30
N PRO A 166 -7.16 -2.33 -15.33
CA PRO A 166 -8.08 -2.26 -16.45
C PRO A 166 -8.65 -0.85 -16.51
N THR A 167 -8.22 -0.10 -17.52
CA THR A 167 -8.89 1.11 -17.96
C THR A 167 -9.92 0.64 -18.98
N GLU A 168 -11.21 0.89 -18.78
CA GLU A 168 -12.20 0.44 -19.78
C GLU A 168 -11.84 1.00 -21.17
N ASP A 169 -11.56 0.12 -22.13
CA ASP A 169 -11.74 0.45 -23.55
C ASP A 169 -13.26 0.48 -23.77
N ARG A 170 -13.87 1.67 -23.75
CA ARG A 170 -15.29 1.83 -24.11
C ARG A 170 -15.48 2.77 -25.29
#